data_AF-A0A6G3X2X3-F1
#
_entry.id   AF-A0A6G3X2X3-F1
#
_cell.length_a   1.000
_cell.length_b   1.000
_cell.length_c   1.000
_cell.angle_alpha   90.00
_cell.angle_beta   90.00
_cell.angle_gamma   90.00
#
_symmetry.space_group_name_H-M   'P 1'
#
loop_
_entity.id
_entity.type
_entity.pdbx_description
1 polymer ?
#
loop_
_entity_poly.entity_id
_entity_poly.type
_entity_poly.pdbx_seq_one_letter_code
_entity_poly.pdbx_strand_id
1 'polypeptide(L)'
;PEGLRLFERLSGRELLAYNGRLRGLPGDEVDKRATQLLDVLDLAGSQHKLVVDYSTGMRKKIGLAAALLHNPEVLFLDEPFEGVDPVSAQTIRGV
;
A
#
# COMPACT_ATOMS: atom_id res chain seq x y z
N PRO A 1 5.14 9.65 12.38
CA PRO A 1 5.60 8.81 13.53
C PRO A 1 6.60 7.75 13.07
N GLU A 2 7.73 7.62 13.78
CA GLU A 2 8.77 6.63 13.48
C GLU A 2 8.20 5.21 13.37
N GLY A 3 8.33 4.63 12.18
CA GLY A 3 7.92 3.27 11.84
C GLY A 3 6.43 3.09 11.57
N LEU A 4 6.07 2.94 10.28
CA LEU A 4 4.82 2.27 9.91
C LEU A 4 4.82 0.88 10.58
N ARG A 5 4.04 0.70 11.65
CA ARG A 5 3.83 -0.61 12.28
C ARG A 5 2.92 -1.45 11.38
N LEU A 6 3.50 -1.97 10.29
CA LEU A 6 2.85 -2.90 9.40
C LEU A 6 2.79 -4.29 10.06
N PHE A 7 1.78 -5.08 9.72
CA PHE A 7 1.74 -6.48 10.10
C PHE A 7 2.80 -7.26 9.31
N GLU A 8 3.95 -7.46 9.92
CA GLU A 8 5.13 -8.06 9.27
C GLU A 8 4.92 -9.51 8.81
N ARG A 9 3.98 -10.24 9.45
CA ARG A 9 3.65 -11.64 9.15
C ARG A 9 2.51 -11.81 8.13
N LEU A 10 2.01 -10.71 7.57
CA LEU A 10 1.10 -10.77 6.43
C LEU A 10 1.89 -10.55 5.13
N SER A 11 1.44 -11.15 4.04
CA SER A 11 1.86 -10.73 2.70
C SER A 11 1.30 -9.34 2.37
N GLY A 12 1.87 -8.68 1.36
CA GLY A 12 1.37 -7.38 0.90
C GLY A 12 -0.13 -7.42 0.54
N ARG A 13 -0.58 -8.47 -0.15
CA ARG A 13 -2.01 -8.64 -0.49
C ARG A 13 -2.88 -8.86 0.75
N GLU A 14 -2.45 -9.68 1.70
CA GLU A 14 -3.21 -9.91 2.94
C GLU A 14 -3.29 -8.66 3.81
N LEU A 15 -2.21 -7.87 3.87
CA LEU A 15 -2.19 -6.60 4.59
C LEU A 15 -3.23 -5.62 4.02
N LEU A 16 -3.35 -5.53 2.69
CA LEU A 16 -4.38 -4.70 2.04
C LEU A 16 -5.78 -5.25 2.30
N ALA A 17 -5.98 -6.56 2.15
CA ALA A 17 -7.26 -7.21 2.46
C ALA A 17 -7.71 -6.93 3.91
N TYR A 18 -6.78 -7.03 4.86
CA TYR A 18 -7.00 -6.72 6.27
C TYR A 18 -7.41 -5.25 6.46
N ASN A 19 -6.65 -4.30 5.89
CA ASN A 19 -6.95 -2.86 6.01
C ASN A 19 -8.30 -2.49 5.41
N GLY A 20 -8.64 -3.07 4.24
CA GLY A 20 -9.91 -2.82 3.58
C GLY A 20 -11.11 -3.30 4.41
N ARG A 21 -11.01 -4.51 4.98
CA ARG A 21 -12.03 -5.04 5.89
C ARG A 21 -12.17 -4.22 7.17
N LEU A 22 -11.05 -3.76 7.74
CA LEU A 22 -11.06 -2.88 8.92
C LEU A 22 -11.79 -1.56 8.64
N ARG A 23 -11.75 -1.08 7.40
CA ARG A 23 -12.45 0.12 6.92
C ARG A 23 -13.89 -0.15 6.47
N GLY A 24 -14.36 -1.40 6.51
CA GLY A 24 -15.73 -1.77 6.12
C GLY A 24 -15.98 -1.80 4.61
N LEU A 25 -14.93 -1.88 3.79
CA LEU A 25 -15.07 -1.95 2.33
C LEU A 25 -15.60 -3.33 1.89
N PRO A 26 -16.45 -3.41 0.85
CA PRO A 26 -16.85 -4.66 0.20
C PRO A 26 -15.62 -5.46 -0.28
N GLY A 27 -15.67 -6.79 -0.16
CA GLY A 27 -14.51 -7.65 -0.46
C GLY A 27 -14.04 -7.56 -1.92
N ASP A 28 -14.98 -7.50 -2.86
CA ASP A 28 -14.73 -7.31 -4.29
C ASP A 28 -14.09 -5.95 -4.59
N GLU A 29 -14.54 -4.89 -3.91
CA GLU A 29 -13.92 -3.57 -4.01
C GLU A 29 -12.47 -3.59 -3.49
N VAL A 30 -12.24 -4.23 -2.33
CA VAL A 30 -10.90 -4.39 -1.77
C VAL A 30 -9.99 -5.15 -2.72
N ASP A 31 -10.45 -6.27 -3.28
CA ASP A 31 -9.64 -7.07 -4.21
C ASP A 31 -9.28 -6.30 -5.48
N LYS A 32 -10.24 -5.56 -6.05
CA LYS A 32 -10.02 -4.71 -7.22
C LYS A 32 -9.00 -3.62 -6.92
N ARG A 33 -9.19 -2.86 -5.85
CA ARG A 33 -8.33 -1.73 -5.50
C ARG A 33 -6.94 -2.17 -5.03
N ALA A 34 -6.86 -3.25 -4.26
CA ALA A 34 -5.58 -3.82 -3.85
C ALA A 34 -4.75 -4.24 -5.06
N THR A 35 -5.37 -4.88 -6.07
CA THR A 35 -4.69 -5.26 -7.31
C THR A 35 -4.15 -4.01 -8.02
N GLN A 36 -4.99 -3.00 -8.24
CA GLN A 36 -4.58 -1.75 -8.89
C GLN A 36 -3.42 -1.05 -8.16
N LEU A 37 -3.50 -0.94 -6.83
CA LEU A 37 -2.46 -0.29 -6.03
C LEU A 37 -1.14 -1.08 -6.04
N LEU A 38 -1.21 -2.42 -5.98
CA LEU A 38 -0.03 -3.27 -6.08
C LEU A 38 0.65 -3.15 -7.45
N ASP A 39 -0.11 -3.00 -8.53
CA ASP A 39 0.44 -2.76 -9.87
C ASP A 39 1.08 -1.37 -9.97
N VAL A 40 0.36 -0.31 -9.57
CA VAL A 40 0.84 1.09 -9.64
C VAL A 40 2.10 1.34 -8.81
N LEU A 41 2.23 0.64 -7.68
CA LEU A 41 3.38 0.77 -6.78
C LEU A 41 4.50 -0.22 -7.10
N ASP A 42 4.39 -1.00 -8.18
CA ASP A 42 5.37 -1.99 -8.59
C ASP A 42 5.65 -3.02 -7.46
N LEU A 43 4.58 -3.57 -6.90
CA LEU A 43 4.59 -4.58 -5.85
C LEU A 43 3.89 -5.89 -6.28
N ALA A 44 3.24 -5.94 -7.45
CA ALA A 44 2.49 -7.10 -7.92
C ALA A 44 3.33 -8.38 -7.97
N GLY A 45 4.59 -8.31 -8.41
CA GLY A 45 5.52 -9.46 -8.42
C GLY A 45 5.90 -9.96 -7.02
N SER A 46 5.73 -9.13 -5.99
CA SER A 46 6.05 -9.44 -4.58
C SER A 46 4.80 -9.53 -3.69
N GLN A 47 3.59 -9.54 -4.24
CA GLN A 47 2.35 -9.41 -3.47
C GLN A 47 2.11 -10.55 -2.46
N HIS A 48 2.67 -11.73 -2.71
CA HIS A 48 2.59 -12.92 -1.85
C HIS A 48 3.78 -13.07 -0.88
N LYS A 49 4.80 -12.22 -1.01
CA LYS A 49 5.94 -12.19 -0.09
C LYS A 49 5.54 -11.47 1.20
N LEU A 50 6.05 -11.96 2.34
CA LEU A 50 5.76 -11.36 3.64
C LEU A 50 6.33 -9.95 3.72
N VAL A 51 5.61 -9.06 4.42
CA VAL A 51 6.04 -7.67 4.62
C VAL A 51 7.36 -7.59 5.39
N VAL A 52 7.66 -8.55 6.26
CA VAL A 52 8.99 -8.62 6.93
C VAL A 52 10.15 -8.74 5.93
N ASP A 53 9.92 -9.39 4.79
CA ASP A 53 10.96 -9.61 3.78
C ASP A 53 11.02 -8.49 2.73
N TYR A 54 10.16 -7.47 2.85
CA TYR A 54 10.17 -6.29 1.97
C TYR A 54 11.37 -5.40 2.28
N SER A 55 11.98 -4.85 1.23
CA SER A 55 12.96 -3.78 1.38
C SER A 55 12.31 -2.54 2.01
N THR A 56 13.12 -1.62 2.53
CA THR A 56 12.61 -0.36 3.11
C THR A 56 11.69 0.39 2.13
N GLY A 57 12.06 0.47 0.86
CA GLY A 57 11.23 1.11 -0.18
C GLY A 57 9.91 0.37 -0.42
N MET A 58 9.93 -0.96 -0.44
CA MET A 58 8.71 -1.77 -0.57
C MET A 58 7.79 -1.61 0.65
N ARG A 59 8.35 -1.51 1.87
CA ARG A 59 7.58 -1.23 3.10
C ARG A 59 6.92 0.15 3.04
N LYS A 60 7.62 1.18 2.53
CA LYS A 60 7.05 2.51 2.30
C LYS A 60 5.90 2.44 1.27
N LYS A 61 6.13 1.78 0.13
CA LYS A 61 5.11 1.57 -0.93
C LYS A 61 3.86 0.86 -0.42
N ILE A 62 3.99 -0.26 0.31
CA ILE A 62 2.81 -0.99 0.81
C ILE A 62 2.07 -0.22 1.91
N GLY A 63 2.78 0.58 2.71
CA GLY A 63 2.16 1.51 3.66
C GLY A 63 1.33 2.57 2.94
N LEU A 64 1.85 3.12 1.84
CA LEU A 64 1.13 4.07 0.98
C LEU A 64 -0.10 3.42 0.32
N ALA A 65 0.03 2.18 -0.17
CA ALA A 65 -1.10 1.41 -0.69
C ALA A 65 -2.21 1.25 0.35
N ALA A 66 -1.86 0.89 1.59
CA ALA A 66 -2.83 0.75 2.68
C ALA A 66 -3.53 2.08 3.02
N ALA A 67 -2.79 3.20 2.95
CA ALA A 67 -3.34 4.53 3.15
C ALA A 67 -4.28 4.97 2.01
N LEU A 68 -4.00 4.58 0.76
CA LEU A 68 -4.83 4.91 -0.40
C LEU A 68 -6.03 3.98 -0.59
N LEU A 69 -5.98 2.76 -0.05
CA LEU A 69 -6.95 1.68 -0.31
C LEU A 69 -8.42 2.06 -0.04
N HIS A 70 -8.69 3.03 0.83
CA HIS A 70 -10.03 3.47 1.21
C HIS A 70 -10.44 4.81 0.57
N ASN A 71 -9.72 5.27 -0.46
CA ASN A 71 -9.97 6.51 -1.19
C ASN A 71 -10.12 7.76 -0.29
N PRO A 72 -9.11 8.10 0.51
CA PRO A 72 -9.20 9.30 1.34
C PRO A 72 -9.25 10.57 0.47
N GLU A 73 -10.10 11.54 0.84
CA GLU A 73 -10.12 12.87 0.20
C GLU A 73 -8.84 13.67 0.48
N VAL A 74 -8.21 13.41 1.63
CA VAL A 74 -6.98 14.07 2.07
C VAL A 74 -6.01 13.02 2.59
N LEU A 75 -4.80 13.01 2.05
CA LEU A 75 -3.71 12.13 2.47
C LEU A 75 -2.57 12.96 3.04
N PHE A 76 -2.30 12.80 4.33
CA PHE A 76 -1.14 13.40 4.99
C PHE A 76 0.06 12.47 4.86
N LEU A 77 1.16 13.02 4.35
CA LEU A 77 2.39 12.30 4.14
C LEU A 77 3.54 13.07 4.79
N ASP A 78 4.24 12.40 5.70
CA ASP A 78 5.45 12.92 6.31
C ASP A 78 6.64 12.31 5.53
N GLU A 79 7.31 13.15 4.73
CA GLU A 79 8.43 12.76 3.84
C GLU A 79 8.17 11.58 2.87
N PRO A 80 7.09 11.63 2.05
CA PRO A 80 6.65 10.47 1.26
C PRO A 80 7.58 10.01 0.14
N PHE A 81 8.42 10.90 -0.36
CA PHE A 81 9.21 10.66 -1.56
C PHE A 81 10.66 10.29 -1.27
N GLU A 82 11.08 10.28 0.01
CA GLU A 82 12.36 9.70 0.36
C GLU A 82 12.32 8.18 0.11
N GLY A 83 12.95 7.73 -0.97
CA GLY A 83 13.07 6.31 -1.31
C GLY A 83 11.84 5.69 -2.02
N VAL A 84 10.93 6.52 -2.53
CA VAL A 84 9.86 6.11 -3.47
C VAL A 84 10.16 6.75 -4.82
N ASP A 85 10.21 5.94 -5.88
CA ASP A 85 10.57 6.40 -7.22
C ASP A 85 9.60 7.50 -7.73
N PRO A 86 10.11 8.56 -8.41
CA PRO A 86 9.30 9.67 -8.92
C PRO A 86 8.14 9.27 -9.84
N VAL A 87 8.21 8.12 -10.51
CA VAL A 87 7.12 7.59 -11.36
C VAL A 87 5.90 7.20 -10.52
N SER A 88 6.11 6.54 -9.37
CA SER A 88 5.02 6.20 -8.45
C SER A 88 4.35 7.46 -7.88
N ALA A 89 5.10 8.53 -7.65
CA ALA A 89 4.59 9.80 -7.14
C ALA A 89 3.66 10.55 -8.12
N GLN A 90 3.86 10.41 -9.42
CA GLN A 90 3.00 11.04 -10.43
C GLN A 90 1.72 10.25 -10.64
N THR A 91 1.81 8.92 -10.69
CA THR A 91 0.64 8.04 -10.91
C THR A 91 -0.37 8.15 -9.77
N ILE A 92 0.07 8.28 -8.51
CA ILE A 92 -0.80 8.38 -7.34
C ILE A 92 -1.70 9.63 -7.36
N ARG A 93 -1.33 10.70 -8.08
CA ARG A 93 -2.19 11.90 -8.21
C ARG A 93 -3.40 11.70 -9.14
N GLY A 94 -3.42 10.62 -9.92
CA GLY A 94 -4.47 10.33 -10.89
C GLY A 94 -5.38 9.16 -10.52
N VAL A 95 -5.17 8.51 -9.37
CA VAL A 95 -5.97 7.37 -8.89
C VAL A 95 -6.90 7.77 -7.76
#